data_AF-A0A1J4ZCM7-F1
#
_entry.id   AF-A0A1J4ZCM7-F1
#
_cell.length_a   1.000
_cell.length_b   1.000
_cell.length_c   1.000
_cell.angle_alpha   90.00
_cell.angle_beta   90.00
_cell.angle_gamma   90.00
#
_symmetry.space_group_name_H-M   'P 1'
#
loop_
_entity.id
_entity.type
_entity.pdbx_description
1 polymer ?
#
loop_
_entity_poly.entity_id
_entity_poly.type
_entity_poly.pdbx_seq_one_letter_code
_entity_poly.pdbx_strand_id
1 'polypeptide(L)' 'MFKDFFIGFKKGQKAFGENIGIVINSILLTIVYIFGVGITSVIGKIGKKKFLEGEASKGTYWLDFNLGKKKMEEYYRQF' A
#
# COMPACT_ATOMS: atom_id res chain seq x y z
N MET A 1 6.18 32.76 -36.26
CA MET A 1 5.16 33.50 -35.47
C MET A 1 3.88 32.69 -35.27
N PHE A 2 3.03 32.47 -36.29
CA PHE A 2 1.81 31.65 -36.09
C PHE A 2 2.10 30.18 -35.75
N LYS A 3 3.12 29.57 -36.37
CA LYS A 3 3.53 28.19 -36.03
C LYS A 3 3.95 28.05 -34.57
N ASP A 4 4.73 29.00 -34.06
CA ASP A 4 5.22 29.00 -32.67
C ASP A 4 4.07 29.18 -31.67
N PHE A 5 3.07 29.99 -32.04
CA PHE A 5 1.84 30.16 -31.26
C PHE A 5 1.06 28.84 -31.13
N PHE A 6 0.84 28.12 -32.23
CA PHE A 6 0.15 26.81 -32.18
C PHE A 6 0.93 25.74 -31.42
N ILE A 7 2.26 25.76 -31.49
CA ILE A 7 3.13 24.87 -30.70
C ILE A 7 2.97 25.17 -29.20
N GLY A 8 3.04 26.46 -28.81
CA GLY A 8 2.84 26.89 -27.44
C GLY A 8 1.44 26.55 -26.91
N PHE A 9 0.42 26.81 -27.73
CA PHE A 9 -0.98 26.50 -27.41
C PHE A 9 -1.20 25.01 -27.18
N LYS A 10 -0.71 24.14 -28.08
CA LYS A 10 -0.81 22.69 -27.94
C LYS A 10 -0.08 22.18 -26.69
N LYS A 11 1.10 22.74 -26.38
CA LYS A 11 1.85 22.42 -25.17
C LYS A 11 1.10 22.84 -23.90
N GLY A 12 0.50 24.03 -23.91
CA GLY A 12 -0.34 24.54 -22.81
C GLY A 12 -1.58 23.67 -22.58
N GLN A 13 -2.28 23.30 -23.65
CA GLN A 13 -3.46 22.42 -23.56
C GLN A 13 -3.11 21.05 -22.97
N LYS A 14 -1.97 20.46 -23.39
CA LYS A 14 -1.49 19.19 -22.86
C LYS A 14 -1.20 19.28 -21.35
N ALA A 15 -0.43 20.28 -20.93
CA ALA A 15 -0.09 20.48 -19.52
C ALA A 15 -1.34 20.79 -18.66
N PHE A 16 -2.30 21.56 -19.19
CA PHE A 16 -3.56 21.81 -18.53
C PHE A 16 -4.36 20.53 -18.31
N GLY A 17 -4.48 19.69 -19.34
CA GLY A 17 -5.15 18.39 -19.24
C GLY A 17 -4.49 17.46 -18.23
N GLU A 18 -3.16 17.40 -18.22
CA GLU A 18 -2.38 16.61 -17.25
C GLU A 18 -2.63 17.10 -15.81
N ASN A 19 -2.55 18.40 -15.57
CA ASN A 19 -2.75 18.98 -14.24
C ASN A 19 -4.19 18.80 -13.73
N ILE A 20 -5.19 19.05 -14.57
CA ILE A 20 -6.60 18.82 -14.23
C ILE A 20 -6.85 17.34 -13.98
N GLY A 21 -6.26 16.45 -14.79
CA GLY A 21 -6.34 15.00 -14.59
C GLY A 21 -5.80 14.58 -13.23
N ILE A 22 -4.65 15.11 -12.82
CA ILE A 22 -4.09 14.87 -11.48
C ILE A 22 -5.06 15.34 -10.39
N VAL A 23 -5.58 16.56 -10.48
CA VAL A 23 -6.50 17.12 -9.48
C VAL A 23 -7.77 16.27 -9.34
N ILE A 24 -8.39 15.91 -10.47
CA ILE A 24 -9.61 15.09 -10.46
C ILE A 24 -9.32 13.70 -9.88
N ASN A 25 -8.23 13.06 -10.30
CA ASN A 25 -7.85 11.75 -9.78
C ASN A 25 -7.55 11.80 -8.28
N SER A 26 -6.87 12.84 -7.79
CA SER A 26 -6.61 13.03 -6.37
C SER A 26 -7.91 13.20 -5.57
N ILE A 27 -8.89 13.95 -6.09
CA ILE A 27 -10.20 14.12 -5.45
C ILE A 27 -10.94 12.77 -5.40
N LEU A 28 -11.01 12.06 -6.54
CA LEU A 28 -11.65 10.75 -6.62
C LEU A 28 -11.02 9.74 -5.66
N LEU A 29 -9.69 9.65 -5.65
CA LEU A 29 -8.94 8.78 -4.74
C LEU A 29 -9.20 9.13 -3.28
N THR A 30 -9.25 10.43 -2.94
CA THR A 30 -9.54 10.88 -1.58
C THR A 30 -10.90 10.41 -1.11
N ILE A 31 -11.94 10.56 -1.96
CA ILE A 31 -13.29 10.07 -1.66
C ILE A 31 -13.26 8.54 -1.49
N VAL A 32 -12.65 7.79 -2.41
CA VAL A 32 -12.57 6.32 -2.31
C VAL A 32 -11.82 5.87 -1.06
N TYR A 33 -10.76 6.56 -0.65
CA TYR A 33 -10.05 6.21 0.57
C TYR A 33 -10.88 6.49 1.82
N ILE A 34 -11.54 7.65 1.90
CA ILE A 34 -12.36 8.01 3.06
C ILE A 34 -13.57 7.08 3.17
N PHE A 35 -14.31 6.87 2.09
CA PHE A 35 -15.54 6.08 2.13
C PHE A 35 -15.29 4.58 1.96
N GLY A 36 -14.33 4.14 1.15
CA GLY A 36 -13.99 2.73 1.00
C GLY A 36 -13.18 2.23 2.19
N VAL A 37 -11.97 2.78 2.39
CA VAL A 37 -11.07 2.33 3.46
C VAL A 37 -11.53 2.82 4.83
N GLY A 38 -11.97 4.07 4.94
CA GLY A 38 -12.42 4.62 6.22
C GLY A 38 -13.64 3.88 6.76
N ILE A 39 -14.70 3.68 5.98
CA ILE A 39 -15.89 2.94 6.44
C ILE A 39 -15.54 1.49 6.77
N THR A 40 -14.75 0.80 5.93
CA THR A 40 -14.35 -0.59 6.21
C THR A 40 -13.54 -0.71 7.50
N SER A 41 -12.68 0.28 7.80
CA SER A 41 -11.95 0.32 9.08
C SER A 41 -12.87 0.51 10.28
N VAL A 42 -13.89 1.38 10.17
CA VAL A 42 -14.89 1.63 11.22
C VAL A 42 -15.73 0.37 11.45
N ILE A 43 -16.21 -0.26 10.38
CA ILE A 43 -16.98 -1.51 10.46
C ILE A 43 -16.13 -2.63 11.09
N GLY A 44 -14.88 -2.78 10.65
CA GLY A 44 -13.98 -3.79 11.21
C GLY A 44 -13.70 -3.56 12.69
N LYS A 45 -13.57 -2.30 13.13
CA LYS A 45 -13.41 -1.94 14.53
C LYS A 45 -14.65 -2.28 15.37
N ILE A 46 -15.86 -2.03 14.85
CA ILE A 46 -17.12 -2.44 15.50
C ILE A 46 -17.19 -3.97 15.62
N GLY A 47 -16.76 -4.68 14.57
CA GLY A 47 -16.67 -6.14 14.56
C GLY A 47 -15.52 -6.74 15.39
N LYS A 48 -14.80 -5.92 16.19
CA LYS A 48 -13.60 -6.30 16.96
C LYS A 48 -12.49 -6.96 16.12
N LYS A 49 -12.49 -6.79 14.79
CA LYS A 49 -11.41 -7.28 13.92
C LYS A 49 -10.21 -6.33 14.03
N LYS A 50 -9.07 -6.84 14.48
CA LYS A 50 -7.78 -6.13 14.45
C LYS A 50 -7.16 -6.36 13.08
N PHE A 51 -6.99 -5.29 12.28
CA PHE A 51 -6.37 -5.37 10.95
C PHE A 51 -4.84 -5.49 11.03
N LEU A 52 -4.24 -4.92 12.07
CA LEU A 52 -2.83 -5.03 12.41
C LEU A 52 -2.74 -5.17 13.94
N GLU A 53 -2.23 -6.30 14.41
CA GLU A 53 -1.82 -6.44 15.82
C GLU A 53 -0.54 -5.61 16.00
N GLY A 54 -0.67 -4.42 16.57
CA GLY A 54 0.45 -3.50 16.82
C GLY A 54 1.41 -3.94 17.93
N GLU A 55 1.17 -5.11 18.52
CA GLU A 55 2.16 -5.77 19.36
C GLU A 55 2.97 -6.69 18.46
N ALA A 56 4.22 -6.32 18.18
CA ALA A 56 5.20 -7.33 17.84
C ALA A 56 5.18 -8.34 19.00
N SER A 57 4.61 -9.53 18.76
CA SER A 57 4.64 -10.60 19.75
C SER A 57 6.08 -10.73 20.19
N LYS A 58 6.33 -10.57 21.50
CA LYS A 58 7.67 -10.77 22.09
C LYS A 58 8.21 -12.20 21.86
N GLY A 59 7.41 -13.09 21.26
CA GLY A 59 7.90 -14.27 20.56
C GLY A 59 7.98 -13.94 19.07
N THR A 60 9.18 -13.72 18.58
CA THR A 60 9.50 -13.85 17.16
C THR A 60 8.93 -15.17 16.63
N TYR A 61 8.37 -15.19 15.41
CA TYR A 61 8.11 -16.45 14.68
C TYR A 61 9.39 -17.27 14.44
N TRP A 62 10.55 -16.67 14.69
CA TRP A 62 11.80 -17.37 14.90
C TRP A 62 11.65 -18.22 16.16
N LEU A 63 11.35 -19.51 15.98
CA LEU A 63 11.74 -20.52 16.96
C LEU A 63 13.19 -20.23 17.33
N ASP A 64 13.49 -20.12 18.62
CA ASP A 64 14.87 -20.21 19.09
C ASP A 64 15.39 -21.57 18.61
N PHE A 65 16.00 -21.59 17.43
CA PHE A 65 16.79 -22.71 16.97
C PHE A 65 17.96 -22.75 17.92
N ASN A 66 17.76 -23.45 19.02
CA ASN A 66 18.80 -23.80 19.94
C ASN A 66 19.75 -24.67 19.13
N LEU A 67 20.76 -24.05 18.51
CA LEU A 67 21.82 -24.67 17.72
C LEU A 67 22.74 -25.56 18.59
N GLY A 68 22.25 -26.00 19.75
CA GLY A 68 22.79 -27.18 20.42
C GLY A 68 22.58 -28.37 19.49
N LYS A 69 23.69 -29.02 19.13
CA LYS A 69 23.76 -30.18 18.22
C LYS A 69 22.62 -31.17 18.47
N LYS A 70 21.51 -31.03 17.72
CA LYS A 70 20.50 -32.09 17.63
C LYS A 70 21.10 -33.25 16.85
N LYS A 71 20.62 -34.47 17.13
CA LYS A 71 21.12 -35.67 16.44
C LYS A 71 20.92 -35.50 14.93
N MET A 72 21.96 -35.83 14.14
CA MET A 72 21.98 -35.66 12.68
C MET A 72 20.75 -36.27 12.00
N GLU A 73 20.18 -37.34 12.57
CA GLU A 73 18.98 -38.00 12.07
C GLU A 73 17.75 -37.08 11.96
N GLU A 74 17.61 -36.07 12.83
CA GLU A 74 16.49 -35.12 12.76
C GLU A 74 16.61 -34.15 11.57
N TYR A 75 17.82 -33.84 11.12
CA TYR A 75 18.05 -32.94 9.99
C TYR A 75 17.71 -33.60 8.64
N TYR A 76 17.85 -34.92 8.54
CA TYR A 76 17.50 -35.66 7.31
C TYR A 76 15.99 -35.73 7.03
N ARG A 77 15.14 -35.34 8.00
CA ARG A 77 13.68 -35.33 7.83
C ARG A 77 13.11 -33.98 7.36
N GLN A 78 13.95 -32.96 7.19
CA GLN A 78 13.52 -31.62 6.78
C GLN A 78 13.52 -31.39 5.26
N PHE A 79 14.00 -32.36 4.47
CA PHE A 79 13.93 -32.34 3.00
C PHE A 79 13.14 -33.52 2.48
#